data_AF-A0A4R1XFJ9-F1
#
_entry.id   AF-A0A4R1XFJ9-F1
#
_cell.length_a   1.000
_cell.length_b   1.000
_cell.length_c   1.000
_cell.angle_alpha   90.00
_cell.angle_beta   90.00
_cell.angle_gamma   90.00
#
_symmetry.space_group_name_H-M   'P 1'
#
loop_
_entity.id
_entity.type
_entity.pdbx_description
1 polymer ?
#
loop_
_entity_poly.entity_id
_entity_poly.type
_entity_poly.pdbx_seq_one_letter_code
_entity_poly.pdbx_strand_id
1 'polypeptide(L)'
;MLTELHFGIQGVKDFQKNQSIFDNNYMEPVGMGFQDLSWRDSALGQVRIYTAECHLDIPNVGSAMGTAFDRKTYQGIHGIDVRSRFYAENGISLEQYYQAYVNVVNELKKNNWRQFYYASDARIAPQDNLKYMLNKPGYNIDPTSLLSFEQWQQVLSGSRELSLKVYNSDVALNISFSPLPRPRASNKEDETQENRPFNLDISYAFTTLRYRMKNMVGDDGVDVDNFSDDEYEREFQKYMEQEQKHRLNAEQEARAKGYHIDENYQDPDYWKYSK
;
A
#
# COMPACT_ATOMS: atom_id res chain seq x y z
N MET A 1 -22.53 -4.90 4.99
CA MET A 1 -22.33 -4.37 6.37
C MET A 1 -21.05 -3.56 6.34
N LEU A 2 -21.08 -2.33 6.85
CA LEU A 2 -19.89 -1.47 6.94
C LEU A 2 -19.13 -1.77 8.23
N THR A 3 -17.84 -2.04 8.13
CA THR A 3 -16.93 -2.21 9.26
C THR A 3 -15.91 -1.08 9.26
N GLU A 4 -15.84 -0.35 10.36
CA GLU A 4 -14.92 0.77 10.56
C GLU A 4 -13.69 0.28 11.33
N LEU A 5 -12.49 0.57 10.82
CA LEU A 5 -11.22 0.17 11.43
C LEU A 5 -10.29 1.37 11.57
N HIS A 6 -9.65 1.45 12.73
CA HIS A 6 -8.64 2.47 13.06
C HIS A 6 -7.28 1.83 13.35
N PHE A 7 -6.25 2.67 13.45
CA PHE A 7 -4.95 2.29 14.00
C PHE A 7 -4.90 2.46 15.52
N GLY A 8 -3.80 2.01 16.13
CA GLY A 8 -3.54 2.10 17.56
C GLY A 8 -4.51 1.28 18.40
N ILE A 9 -4.73 1.72 19.65
CA ILE A 9 -5.58 1.03 20.64
C ILE A 9 -7.04 0.96 20.16
N GLN A 10 -7.51 1.98 19.44
CA GLN A 10 -8.87 1.96 18.91
C GLN A 10 -9.05 0.84 17.90
N GLY A 11 -8.05 0.61 17.02
CA GLY A 11 -8.05 -0.52 16.11
C GLY A 11 -8.26 -1.87 16.80
N VAL A 12 -7.60 -2.11 17.94
CA VAL A 12 -7.80 -3.33 18.72
C VAL A 12 -9.26 -3.51 19.11
N LYS A 13 -9.92 -2.43 19.57
CA LYS A 13 -11.34 -2.47 19.94
C LYS A 13 -12.24 -2.67 18.73
N ASP A 14 -11.90 -2.09 17.59
CA ASP A 14 -12.68 -2.22 16.36
C ASP A 14 -12.66 -3.66 15.87
N PHE A 15 -11.49 -4.29 15.80
CA PHE A 15 -11.35 -5.70 15.42
C PHE A 15 -12.09 -6.62 16.40
N GLN A 16 -11.91 -6.42 17.72
CA GLN A 16 -12.62 -7.18 18.76
C GLN A 16 -14.15 -7.07 18.65
N LYS A 17 -14.67 -5.87 18.38
CA LYS A 17 -16.12 -5.63 18.23
C LYS A 17 -16.70 -6.35 17.01
N ASN A 18 -15.92 -6.51 15.94
CA ASN A 18 -16.36 -7.06 14.66
C ASN A 18 -16.05 -8.57 14.52
N GLN A 19 -15.53 -9.23 15.58
CA GLN A 19 -15.21 -10.65 15.56
C GLN A 19 -16.42 -11.51 15.13
N SER A 20 -16.26 -12.29 14.06
CA SER A 20 -17.21 -13.33 13.65
C SER A 20 -16.50 -14.68 13.36
N ILE A 21 -16.86 -15.70 14.17
CA ILE A 21 -16.82 -17.19 14.05
C ILE A 21 -15.53 -17.92 13.60
N PHE A 22 -14.58 -17.33 12.88
CA PHE A 22 -13.32 -17.99 12.49
C PHE A 22 -12.12 -17.25 13.09
N ASP A 23 -11.77 -17.67 14.29
CA ASP A 23 -10.77 -17.04 15.16
C ASP A 23 -9.36 -17.61 14.86
N ASN A 24 -8.40 -16.73 14.59
CA ASN A 24 -6.96 -17.00 14.66
C ASN A 24 -6.26 -15.81 15.33
N ASN A 25 -6.77 -15.35 16.49
CA ASN A 25 -6.01 -14.46 17.36
C ASN A 25 -4.75 -15.21 17.84
N TYR A 26 -3.64 -15.00 17.15
CA TYR A 26 -2.36 -15.62 17.43
C TYR A 26 -1.38 -14.53 17.84
N MET A 27 -0.79 -14.69 19.03
CA MET A 27 0.44 -13.98 19.39
C MET A 27 1.61 -14.89 19.05
N GLU A 28 2.47 -14.44 18.13
CA GLU A 28 3.73 -15.14 17.89
C GLU A 28 4.67 -14.93 19.09
N PRO A 29 5.63 -15.85 19.33
CA PRO A 29 6.63 -15.72 20.40
C PRO A 29 7.48 -14.43 20.35
N VAL A 30 7.46 -13.71 19.21
CA VAL A 30 8.20 -12.47 18.95
C VAL A 30 7.41 -11.18 19.23
N GLY A 31 6.25 -11.27 19.89
CA GLY A 31 5.46 -10.10 20.31
C GLY A 31 4.58 -9.49 19.21
N MET A 32 4.41 -10.17 18.07
CA MET A 32 3.41 -9.79 17.06
C MET A 32 2.05 -10.42 17.39
N GLY A 33 0.98 -9.64 17.24
CA GLY A 33 -0.39 -10.10 17.37
C GLY A 33 -1.19 -9.80 16.10
N PHE A 34 -2.00 -10.76 15.67
CA PHE A 34 -2.86 -10.61 14.49
C PHE A 34 -4.34 -10.69 14.88
N GLN A 35 -5.17 -9.87 14.23
CA GLN A 35 -6.62 -9.87 14.40
C GLN A 35 -7.29 -9.92 13.03
N ASP A 36 -8.04 -10.98 12.76
CA ASP A 36 -8.63 -11.23 11.44
C ASP A 36 -10.15 -11.01 11.42
N LEU A 37 -10.61 -10.46 10.31
CA LEU A 37 -12.01 -10.39 9.91
C LEU A 37 -12.14 -11.05 8.54
N SER A 38 -13.16 -11.90 8.38
CA SER A 38 -13.43 -12.60 7.13
C SER A 38 -14.90 -12.54 6.77
N TRP A 39 -15.19 -12.32 5.49
CA TRP A 39 -16.53 -12.31 4.93
C TRP A 39 -16.69 -13.49 3.97
N ARG A 40 -17.92 -14.02 3.89
CA ARG A 40 -18.23 -15.10 2.95
C ARG A 40 -18.29 -14.54 1.53
N ASP A 41 -17.91 -15.33 0.53
CA ASP A 41 -17.97 -14.91 -0.88
C ASP A 41 -19.40 -14.52 -1.33
N SER A 42 -20.43 -15.12 -0.73
CA SER A 42 -21.83 -14.77 -0.99
C SER A 42 -22.29 -13.46 -0.33
N ALA A 43 -21.46 -12.87 0.54
CA ALA A 43 -21.81 -11.72 1.36
C ALA A 43 -20.55 -10.92 1.73
N LEU A 44 -19.86 -10.40 0.70
CA LEU A 44 -18.66 -9.58 0.88
C LEU A 44 -18.94 -8.33 1.73
N GLY A 45 -17.94 -7.94 2.50
CA GLY A 45 -17.98 -6.78 3.39
C GLY A 45 -17.71 -5.46 2.69
N GLN A 46 -17.86 -4.39 3.46
CA GLN A 46 -17.32 -3.08 3.15
C GLN A 46 -16.51 -2.61 4.35
N VAL A 47 -15.28 -2.16 4.12
CA VAL A 47 -14.39 -1.68 5.18
C VAL A 47 -14.10 -0.20 4.96
N ARG A 48 -14.14 0.58 6.05
CA ARG A 48 -13.67 1.96 6.09
C ARG A 48 -12.44 2.02 6.99
N ILE A 49 -11.31 2.44 6.42
CA ILE A 49 -10.07 2.67 7.17
C ILE A 49 -9.94 4.15 7.48
N TYR A 50 -9.78 4.51 8.74
CA TYR A 50 -9.57 5.89 9.17
C TYR A 50 -8.08 6.20 9.33
N THR A 51 -7.65 7.37 8.83
CA THR A 51 -6.38 8.02 9.15
C THR A 51 -6.63 9.24 10.04
N ALA A 52 -5.58 9.96 10.43
CA ALA A 52 -5.74 11.21 11.19
C ALA A 52 -6.48 12.32 10.41
N GLU A 53 -6.46 12.30 9.08
CA GLU A 53 -6.99 13.39 8.23
C GLU A 53 -8.16 12.97 7.34
N CYS A 54 -8.31 11.67 7.04
CA CYS A 54 -9.36 11.19 6.13
C CYS A 54 -9.77 9.74 6.42
N HIS A 55 -10.51 9.15 5.49
CA HIS A 55 -10.78 7.73 5.46
C HIS A 55 -10.67 7.18 4.04
N LEU A 56 -10.60 5.86 3.91
CA LEU A 56 -10.73 5.16 2.65
C LEU A 56 -11.82 4.09 2.74
N ASP A 57 -12.80 4.16 1.83
CA ASP A 57 -13.85 3.17 1.69
C ASP A 57 -13.43 2.08 0.70
N ILE A 58 -13.44 0.83 1.15
CA ILE A 58 -13.06 -0.34 0.37
C ILE A 58 -14.28 -1.26 0.26
N PRO A 59 -14.89 -1.39 -0.94
CA PRO A 59 -16.01 -2.30 -1.17
C PRO A 59 -15.52 -3.73 -1.42
N ASN A 60 -16.47 -4.68 -1.45
CA ASN A 60 -16.26 -6.07 -1.85
C ASN A 60 -15.13 -6.78 -1.08
N VAL A 61 -15.06 -6.55 0.23
CA VAL A 61 -13.99 -7.07 1.09
C VAL A 61 -14.25 -8.53 1.44
N GLY A 62 -13.29 -9.39 1.13
CA GLY A 62 -13.29 -10.79 1.55
C GLY A 62 -12.59 -10.99 2.90
N SER A 63 -11.58 -10.18 3.22
CA SER A 63 -10.85 -10.26 4.49
C SER A 63 -10.17 -8.95 4.86
N ALA A 64 -10.00 -8.71 6.16
CA ALA A 64 -9.17 -7.66 6.72
C ALA A 64 -8.36 -8.21 7.92
N MET A 65 -7.07 -7.94 7.98
CA MET A 65 -6.16 -8.36 9.05
C MET A 65 -5.52 -7.14 9.68
N GLY A 66 -5.63 -7.01 11.00
CA GLY A 66 -4.91 -6.02 11.79
C GLY A 66 -3.65 -6.64 12.38
N THR A 67 -2.51 -5.97 12.20
CA THR A 67 -1.24 -6.35 12.82
C THR A 67 -0.93 -5.42 13.98
N ALA A 68 -0.80 -5.98 15.18
CA ALA A 68 -0.30 -5.32 16.38
C ALA A 68 1.12 -5.81 16.70
N PHE A 69 1.92 -4.96 17.33
CA PHE A 69 3.25 -5.32 17.80
C PHE A 69 3.40 -4.86 19.25
N ASP A 70 3.56 -5.79 20.18
CA ASP A 70 3.71 -5.51 21.62
C ASP A 70 5.16 -5.18 21.97
N ARG A 71 5.64 -4.07 21.41
CA ARG A 71 6.86 -3.38 21.86
C ARG A 71 6.46 -2.29 22.84
N LYS A 72 7.36 -1.92 23.77
CA LYS A 72 7.10 -0.92 24.84
C LYS A 72 6.40 0.35 24.35
N THR A 73 6.66 0.77 23.11
CA THR A 73 6.14 2.01 22.54
C THR A 73 5.05 1.83 21.47
N TYR A 74 4.68 0.59 21.11
CA TYR A 74 3.81 0.23 19.98
C TYR A 74 2.41 -0.26 20.40
N GLN A 75 1.66 0.57 21.11
CA GLN A 75 0.32 0.16 21.57
C GLN A 75 -0.71 0.07 20.42
N GLY A 76 -1.19 -1.15 20.15
CA GLY A 76 -2.34 -1.42 19.27
C GLY A 76 -1.98 -1.78 17.82
N ILE A 77 -2.89 -1.49 16.89
CA ILE A 77 -2.77 -1.87 15.46
C ILE A 77 -1.88 -0.89 14.70
N HIS A 78 -0.85 -1.38 14.00
CA HIS A 78 0.07 -0.57 13.20
C HIS A 78 0.05 -0.89 11.71
N GLY A 79 -0.42 -2.08 11.36
CA GLY A 79 -0.67 -2.50 9.98
C GLY A 79 -2.11 -2.96 9.82
N ILE A 80 -2.72 -2.65 8.68
CA ILE A 80 -4.01 -3.21 8.29
C ILE A 80 -3.88 -3.71 6.85
N ASP A 81 -4.15 -4.99 6.62
CA ASP A 81 -4.18 -5.59 5.30
C ASP A 81 -5.63 -5.91 4.91
N VAL A 82 -6.12 -5.35 3.82
CA VAL A 82 -7.48 -5.59 3.31
C VAL A 82 -7.40 -6.24 1.94
N ARG A 83 -8.20 -7.29 1.71
CA ARG A 83 -8.35 -7.92 0.39
C ARG A 83 -9.77 -7.72 -0.12
N SER A 84 -9.89 -6.98 -1.21
CA SER A 84 -11.14 -6.84 -1.96
C SER A 84 -11.15 -7.73 -3.19
N ARG A 85 -12.35 -8.13 -3.58
CA ARG A 85 -12.61 -9.24 -4.50
C ARG A 85 -13.64 -8.83 -5.54
N PHE A 86 -13.29 -8.89 -6.82
CA PHE A 86 -14.21 -8.64 -7.94
C PHE A 86 -14.34 -9.92 -8.76
N TYR A 87 -15.47 -10.60 -8.56
CA TYR A 87 -15.73 -11.93 -9.11
C TYR A 87 -17.01 -11.94 -9.93
N ALA A 88 -16.99 -12.72 -11.01
CA ALA A 88 -18.17 -13.12 -11.76
C ALA A 88 -18.02 -14.59 -12.18
N GLU A 89 -19.14 -15.31 -12.34
CA GLU A 89 -19.15 -16.73 -12.71
C GLU A 89 -18.34 -17.01 -13.99
N ASN A 90 -18.40 -16.08 -14.94
CA ASN A 90 -17.68 -16.13 -16.22
C ASN A 90 -16.42 -15.24 -16.26
N GLY A 91 -15.93 -14.78 -15.11
CA GLY A 91 -14.86 -13.79 -15.02
C GLY A 91 -15.30 -12.37 -15.39
N ILE A 92 -14.41 -11.41 -15.20
CA ILE A 92 -14.61 -9.99 -15.51
C ILE A 92 -13.91 -9.61 -16.83
N SER A 93 -14.40 -8.59 -17.51
CA SER A 93 -13.76 -8.02 -18.71
C SER A 93 -12.59 -7.10 -18.35
N LEU A 94 -11.75 -6.76 -19.34
CA LEU A 94 -10.68 -5.77 -19.16
C LEU A 94 -11.23 -4.38 -18.82
N GLU A 95 -12.38 -4.01 -19.37
CA GLU A 95 -13.07 -2.75 -19.06
C GLU A 95 -13.55 -2.73 -17.60
N GLN A 96 -14.07 -3.86 -17.09
CA GLN A 96 -14.46 -3.98 -15.69
C GLN A 96 -13.25 -3.89 -14.75
N TYR A 97 -12.11 -4.48 -15.12
CA TYR A 97 -10.86 -4.34 -14.36
C TYR A 97 -10.36 -2.88 -14.40
N TYR A 98 -10.28 -2.27 -15.57
CA TYR A 98 -9.90 -0.86 -15.67
C TYR A 98 -10.83 0.02 -14.83
N GLN A 99 -12.12 -0.25 -14.82
CA GLN A 99 -13.06 0.53 -14.01
C GLN A 99 -12.87 0.32 -12.50
N ALA A 100 -12.46 -0.87 -12.06
CA ALA A 100 -12.03 -1.08 -10.68
C ALA A 100 -10.79 -0.23 -10.33
N TYR A 101 -9.80 -0.17 -11.23
CA TYR A 101 -8.64 0.72 -11.08
C TYR A 101 -9.04 2.21 -11.01
N VAL A 102 -9.88 2.66 -11.93
CA VAL A 102 -10.41 4.05 -11.97
C VAL A 102 -11.10 4.39 -10.65
N ASN A 103 -11.93 3.49 -10.13
CA ASN A 103 -12.65 3.71 -8.87
C ASN A 103 -11.68 3.87 -7.69
N VAL A 104 -10.64 3.04 -7.60
CA VAL A 104 -9.61 3.15 -6.55
C VAL A 104 -8.88 4.49 -6.65
N VAL A 105 -8.41 4.86 -7.85
CA VAL A 105 -7.71 6.13 -8.08
C VAL A 105 -8.59 7.34 -7.72
N ASN A 106 -9.87 7.31 -8.08
CA ASN A 106 -10.80 8.39 -7.76
C ASN A 106 -11.07 8.49 -6.25
N GLU A 107 -11.19 7.38 -5.53
CA GLU A 107 -11.38 7.40 -4.09
C GLU A 107 -10.13 7.93 -3.36
N LEU A 108 -8.93 7.57 -3.84
CA LEU A 108 -7.66 8.14 -3.35
C LEU A 108 -7.61 9.66 -3.53
N LYS A 109 -7.96 10.15 -4.74
CA LYS A 109 -7.99 11.59 -5.05
C LYS A 109 -9.00 12.34 -4.19
N LYS A 110 -10.21 11.80 -4.06
CA LYS A 110 -11.30 12.38 -3.25
C LYS A 110 -10.90 12.53 -1.79
N ASN A 111 -10.11 11.61 -1.26
CA ASN A 111 -9.66 11.61 0.14
C ASN A 111 -8.22 12.15 0.31
N ASN A 112 -7.71 12.92 -0.67
CA ASN A 112 -6.42 13.60 -0.63
C ASN A 112 -5.22 12.68 -0.30
N TRP A 113 -5.25 11.44 -0.77
CA TRP A 113 -4.07 10.58 -0.76
C TRP A 113 -3.06 11.09 -1.78
N ARG A 114 -1.79 11.12 -1.39
CA ARG A 114 -0.69 11.63 -2.22
C ARG A 114 0.25 10.50 -2.58
N GLN A 115 0.92 10.61 -3.72
CA GLN A 115 2.03 9.71 -4.09
C GLN A 115 3.01 9.57 -2.92
N PHE A 116 3.54 8.38 -2.68
CA PHE A 116 4.57 8.16 -1.68
C PHE A 116 5.87 7.68 -2.33
N TYR A 117 6.95 8.44 -2.12
CA TYR A 117 8.31 8.01 -2.41
C TYR A 117 9.01 7.59 -1.11
N TYR A 118 9.85 6.56 -1.17
CA TYR A 118 10.81 6.32 -0.09
C TYR A 118 11.75 7.52 0.05
N ALA A 119 12.29 7.74 1.25
CA ALA A 119 13.20 8.85 1.52
C ALA A 119 14.44 8.84 0.59
N SER A 120 14.89 7.67 0.13
CA SER A 120 15.97 7.46 -0.83
C SER A 120 15.58 7.46 -2.31
N ASP A 121 14.28 7.39 -2.64
CA ASP A 121 13.84 7.28 -4.04
C ASP A 121 13.91 8.61 -4.79
N ALA A 122 14.23 8.55 -6.09
CA ALA A 122 14.09 9.70 -6.97
C ALA A 122 12.62 10.08 -7.14
N ARG A 123 12.31 11.36 -6.96
CA ARG A 123 10.95 11.90 -7.10
C ARG A 123 10.63 12.17 -8.57
N ILE A 124 10.35 11.12 -9.33
CA ILE A 124 10.07 11.23 -10.76
C ILE A 124 8.81 12.06 -10.98
N ALA A 125 8.88 13.07 -11.84
CA ALA A 125 7.77 13.97 -12.07
C ALA A 125 6.57 13.27 -12.74
N PRO A 126 5.32 13.69 -12.44
CA PRO A 126 4.10 13.07 -12.96
C PRO A 126 4.09 12.78 -14.47
N GLN A 127 4.59 13.73 -15.27
CA GLN A 127 4.65 13.60 -16.74
C GLN A 127 5.53 12.44 -17.22
N ASP A 128 6.50 12.01 -16.43
CA ASP A 128 7.45 10.96 -16.79
C ASP A 128 7.12 9.59 -16.17
N ASN A 129 6.11 9.50 -15.29
CA ASN A 129 5.84 8.28 -14.51
C ASN A 129 5.51 7.05 -15.38
N LEU A 130 4.69 7.21 -16.43
CA LEU A 130 4.39 6.11 -17.35
C LEU A 130 5.65 5.62 -18.05
N LYS A 131 6.45 6.54 -18.60
CA LYS A 131 7.73 6.23 -19.27
C LYS A 131 8.69 5.56 -18.29
N TYR A 132 8.80 6.08 -17.08
CA TYR A 132 9.71 5.57 -16.05
C TYR A 132 9.34 4.15 -15.63
N MET A 133 8.05 3.88 -15.37
CA MET A 133 7.55 2.56 -15.01
C MET A 133 7.71 1.54 -16.15
N LEU A 134 7.41 1.91 -17.40
CA LEU A 134 7.61 0.99 -18.54
C LEU A 134 9.08 0.59 -18.71
N ASN A 135 10.03 1.45 -18.32
CA ASN A 135 11.47 1.16 -18.35
C ASN A 135 12.01 0.53 -17.05
N LYS A 136 11.22 0.52 -15.98
CA LYS A 136 11.55 -0.11 -14.68
C LYS A 136 10.35 -0.94 -14.19
N PRO A 137 10.14 -2.16 -14.75
CA PRO A 137 9.09 -3.05 -14.31
C PRO A 137 9.12 -3.27 -12.78
N GLY A 138 7.97 -3.18 -12.13
CA GLY A 138 7.85 -3.27 -10.67
C GLY A 138 7.95 -1.94 -9.92
N TYR A 139 8.18 -0.82 -10.61
CA TYR A 139 8.05 0.50 -10.01
C TYR A 139 6.58 0.91 -9.86
N ASN A 140 6.21 1.57 -8.75
CA ASN A 140 4.83 1.97 -8.48
C ASN A 140 4.41 3.13 -9.38
N ILE A 141 3.15 3.13 -9.82
CA ILE A 141 2.57 4.26 -10.54
C ILE A 141 2.28 5.38 -9.54
N ASP A 142 2.47 6.62 -9.96
CA ASP A 142 1.85 7.75 -9.30
C ASP A 142 0.32 7.68 -9.45
N PRO A 143 -0.39 7.31 -8.37
CA PRO A 143 -1.83 7.09 -8.40
C PRO A 143 -2.61 8.38 -8.56
N THR A 144 -1.98 9.55 -8.48
CA THR A 144 -2.62 10.83 -8.74
C THR A 144 -2.80 11.09 -10.24
N SER A 145 -2.09 10.35 -11.10
CA SER A 145 -2.28 10.35 -12.55
C SER A 145 -3.18 9.19 -12.97
N LEU A 146 -4.43 9.49 -13.36
CA LEU A 146 -5.34 8.47 -13.87
C LEU A 146 -4.91 8.11 -15.30
N LEU A 147 -4.43 6.89 -15.49
CA LEU A 147 -4.08 6.39 -16.82
C LEU A 147 -5.31 6.25 -17.69
N SER A 148 -5.18 6.50 -19.00
CA SER A 148 -6.18 6.08 -19.97
C SER A 148 -6.25 4.55 -20.05
N PHE A 149 -7.33 4.02 -20.63
CA PHE A 149 -7.47 2.57 -20.85
C PHE A 149 -6.29 1.99 -21.63
N GLU A 150 -5.87 2.66 -22.71
CA GLU A 150 -4.74 2.22 -23.54
C GLU A 150 -3.41 2.23 -22.76
N GLN A 151 -3.14 3.28 -22.00
CA GLN A 151 -1.92 3.38 -21.17
C GLN A 151 -1.93 2.30 -20.09
N TRP A 152 -3.06 2.08 -19.45
CA TRP A 152 -3.25 1.04 -18.44
C TRP A 152 -3.05 -0.37 -19.02
N GLN A 153 -3.57 -0.65 -20.21
CA GLN A 153 -3.33 -1.92 -20.90
C GLN A 153 -1.84 -2.13 -21.23
N GLN A 154 -1.14 -1.08 -21.68
CA GLN A 154 0.31 -1.14 -21.90
C GLN A 154 1.06 -1.53 -20.62
N VAL A 155 0.70 -0.94 -19.47
CA VAL A 155 1.27 -1.31 -18.16
C VAL A 155 1.09 -2.79 -17.87
N LEU A 156 -0.15 -3.29 -17.95
CA LEU A 156 -0.46 -4.67 -17.60
C LEU A 156 0.27 -5.68 -18.50
N SER A 157 0.44 -5.35 -19.78
CA SER A 157 1.16 -6.19 -20.74
C SER A 157 2.65 -6.32 -20.41
N GLY A 158 3.28 -5.26 -19.90
CA GLY A 158 4.72 -5.22 -19.63
C GLY A 158 5.14 -5.59 -18.21
N SER A 159 4.29 -5.32 -17.20
CA SER A 159 4.66 -5.41 -15.78
C SER A 159 4.03 -6.57 -15.01
N ARG A 160 3.03 -7.26 -15.58
CA ARG A 160 2.25 -8.36 -14.98
C ARG A 160 1.50 -8.04 -13.68
N GLU A 161 1.88 -7.00 -12.93
CA GLU A 161 1.23 -6.52 -11.72
C GLU A 161 1.24 -4.99 -11.69
N LEU A 162 0.08 -4.40 -11.41
CA LEU A 162 -0.10 -2.97 -11.22
C LEU A 162 -0.10 -2.66 -9.72
N SER A 163 0.73 -1.71 -9.29
CA SER A 163 0.76 -1.26 -7.90
C SER A 163 0.81 0.25 -7.74
N LEU A 164 0.18 0.74 -6.68
CA LEU A 164 0.11 2.14 -6.28
C LEU A 164 0.71 2.28 -4.88
N LYS A 165 1.44 3.36 -4.64
CA LYS A 165 1.96 3.66 -3.31
C LYS A 165 1.62 5.09 -2.93
N VAL A 166 0.84 5.25 -1.88
CA VAL A 166 0.35 6.54 -1.41
C VAL A 166 0.59 6.72 0.07
N TYR A 167 0.43 7.95 0.53
CA TYR A 167 0.28 8.25 1.94
C TYR A 167 -0.80 9.29 2.19
N ASN A 168 -1.34 9.27 3.41
CA ASN A 168 -2.18 10.31 3.96
C ASN A 168 -1.84 10.45 5.44
N SER A 169 -1.49 11.67 5.85
CA SER A 169 -1.04 11.98 7.21
C SER A 169 0.02 11.00 7.71
N ASP A 170 -0.27 10.21 8.75
CA ASP A 170 0.62 9.27 9.42
C ASP A 170 0.60 7.84 8.83
N VAL A 171 -0.10 7.60 7.71
CA VAL A 171 -0.29 6.26 7.13
C VAL A 171 0.20 6.20 5.70
N ALA A 172 1.04 5.21 5.41
CA ALA A 172 1.37 4.78 4.06
C ALA A 172 0.47 3.62 3.63
N LEU A 173 0.14 3.55 2.34
CA LEU A 173 -0.70 2.51 1.75
C LEU A 173 -0.08 2.03 0.43
N ASN A 174 0.11 0.72 0.33
CA ASN A 174 0.43 0.04 -0.91
C ASN A 174 -0.80 -0.70 -1.45
N ILE A 175 -1.17 -0.47 -2.70
CA ILE A 175 -2.28 -1.14 -3.36
C ILE A 175 -1.73 -2.00 -4.49
N SER A 176 -2.12 -3.26 -4.56
CA SER A 176 -1.71 -4.17 -5.62
C SER A 176 -2.92 -4.81 -6.28
N PHE A 177 -2.95 -4.78 -7.62
CA PHE A 177 -4.02 -5.36 -8.43
C PHE A 177 -3.54 -6.68 -9.04
N SER A 178 -4.18 -7.78 -8.66
CA SER A 178 -3.77 -9.13 -9.00
C SER A 178 -4.88 -9.88 -9.75
N PRO A 179 -4.77 -10.07 -11.08
CA PRO A 179 -5.70 -10.89 -11.82
C PRO A 179 -5.54 -12.38 -11.46
N LEU A 180 -6.65 -13.08 -11.27
CA LEU A 180 -6.75 -14.50 -10.90
C LEU A 180 -7.59 -15.30 -11.91
N PRO A 181 -7.16 -16.48 -12.39
CA PRO A 181 -5.85 -17.06 -12.16
C PRO A 181 -4.77 -16.17 -12.76
N ARG A 182 -3.64 -16.03 -12.05
CA ARG A 182 -2.48 -15.32 -12.59
C ARG A 182 -2.19 -15.83 -14.01
N PRO A 183 -1.85 -14.96 -14.96
CA PRO A 183 -1.49 -15.40 -16.30
C PRO A 183 -0.40 -16.48 -16.20
N ARG A 184 -0.71 -17.72 -16.56
CA ARG A 184 0.34 -18.69 -16.88
C ARG A 184 0.89 -18.25 -18.24
N ALA A 185 2.18 -18.43 -18.49
CA ALA A 185 2.65 -18.51 -19.87
C ALA A 185 1.87 -19.67 -20.51
N SER A 186 0.86 -19.37 -21.32
CA SER A 186 0.00 -20.38 -21.90
C SER A 186 0.78 -21.10 -23.02
N ASN A 187 0.80 -22.42 -22.97
CA ASN A 187 1.26 -23.27 -24.08
C ASN A 187 0.09 -23.61 -25.03
N LYS A 188 -0.99 -22.82 -25.03
CA LYS A 188 -2.17 -23.04 -25.87
C LYS A 188 -2.30 -21.88 -26.85
N GLU A 189 -2.28 -22.21 -28.14
CA GLU A 189 -2.18 -21.26 -29.27
C GLU A 189 -3.38 -20.29 -29.37
N ASP A 190 -4.50 -20.54 -28.68
CA ASP A 190 -5.73 -19.75 -28.83
C ASP A 190 -6.18 -18.94 -27.58
N GLU A 191 -5.49 -19.07 -26.44
CA GLU A 191 -5.84 -18.30 -25.22
C GLU A 191 -5.07 -16.97 -25.18
N THR A 192 -5.70 -15.88 -25.64
CA THR A 192 -5.19 -14.51 -25.46
C THR A 192 -5.58 -13.96 -24.10
N GLN A 193 -4.84 -12.96 -23.59
CA GLN A 193 -5.15 -12.26 -22.33
C GLN A 193 -6.52 -11.54 -22.37
N GLU A 194 -7.06 -11.27 -23.57
CA GLU A 194 -8.38 -10.67 -23.79
C GLU A 194 -9.54 -11.67 -23.67
N ASN A 195 -9.31 -12.96 -23.95
CA ASN A 195 -10.37 -13.98 -23.99
C ASN A 195 -10.33 -14.97 -22.80
N ARG A 196 -9.42 -14.79 -21.85
CA ARG A 196 -9.33 -15.65 -20.66
C ARG A 196 -10.19 -15.07 -19.54
N PRO A 197 -11.17 -15.82 -18.99
CA PRO A 197 -11.90 -15.37 -17.82
C PRO A 197 -10.94 -15.23 -16.64
N PHE A 198 -10.88 -14.04 -16.04
CA PHE A 198 -10.16 -13.78 -14.81
C PHE A 198 -11.05 -13.04 -13.81
N ASN A 199 -10.75 -13.16 -12.52
CA ASN A 199 -11.28 -12.37 -11.44
C ASN A 199 -10.17 -11.43 -10.95
N LEU A 200 -10.51 -10.42 -10.17
CA LEU A 200 -9.54 -9.46 -9.67
C LEU A 200 -9.54 -9.43 -8.15
N ASP A 201 -8.36 -9.67 -7.58
CA ASP A 201 -8.07 -9.35 -6.19
C ASP A 201 -7.33 -8.01 -6.13
N ILE A 202 -7.78 -7.11 -5.26
CA ILE A 202 -7.05 -5.89 -4.92
C ILE A 202 -6.66 -5.97 -3.45
N SER A 203 -5.36 -5.95 -3.21
CA SER A 203 -4.78 -5.95 -1.86
C SER A 203 -4.41 -4.52 -1.47
N TYR A 204 -4.79 -4.12 -0.25
CA TYR A 204 -4.47 -2.83 0.36
C TYR A 204 -3.66 -3.12 1.62
N ALA A 205 -2.39 -2.72 1.63
CA ALA A 205 -1.49 -2.89 2.78
C ALA A 205 -1.20 -1.51 3.38
N PHE A 206 -1.88 -1.21 4.48
CA PHE A 206 -1.68 0.02 5.23
C PHE A 206 -0.63 -0.18 6.32
N THR A 207 0.20 0.85 6.54
CA THR A 207 1.21 0.83 7.60
C THR A 207 1.38 2.23 8.17
N THR A 208 1.40 2.36 9.50
CA THR A 208 1.73 3.63 10.15
C THR A 208 3.18 4.00 9.88
N LEU A 209 3.43 5.28 9.60
CA LEU A 209 4.78 5.82 9.45
C LEU A 209 5.59 5.64 10.73
N ARG A 210 4.93 5.66 11.90
CA ARG A 210 5.56 5.36 13.19
C ARG A 210 6.22 3.99 13.21
N TYR A 211 5.47 2.95 12.86
CA TYR A 211 5.99 1.58 12.80
C TYR A 211 7.07 1.44 11.75
N ARG A 212 6.85 2.03 10.57
CA ARG A 212 7.83 2.02 9.49
C ARG A 212 9.15 2.67 9.91
N MET A 213 9.12 3.86 10.50
CA MET A 213 10.32 4.64 10.81
C MET A 213 11.16 3.98 11.90
N LYS A 214 10.57 3.45 12.97
CA LYS A 214 11.39 2.77 13.99
C LYS A 214 12.03 1.47 13.51
N ASN A 215 11.37 0.77 12.59
CA ASN A 215 12.00 -0.38 11.92
C ASN A 215 13.12 0.03 10.95
N MET A 216 13.20 1.29 10.53
CA MET A 216 14.25 1.80 9.63
C MET A 216 15.39 2.51 10.37
N VAL A 217 15.09 3.19 11.48
CA VAL A 217 16.08 3.90 12.31
C VAL A 217 16.90 2.92 13.15
N GLY A 218 16.30 1.80 13.57
CA GLY A 218 17.04 0.69 14.13
C GLY A 218 17.72 -0.07 13.02
N ASP A 219 19.05 0.01 12.93
CA ASP A 219 19.83 -0.92 12.11
C ASP A 219 19.52 -2.37 12.53
N ASP A 220 19.87 -3.36 11.69
CA ASP A 220 19.56 -4.78 11.97
C ASP A 220 20.06 -5.20 13.37
N GLY A 221 19.13 -5.44 14.29
CA GLY A 221 19.40 -5.87 15.66
C GLY A 221 19.41 -4.78 16.73
N VAL A 222 19.17 -3.50 16.37
CA VAL A 222 19.07 -2.41 17.35
C VAL A 222 17.62 -2.19 17.77
N ASP A 223 17.31 -2.50 19.03
CA ASP A 223 15.99 -2.28 19.60
C ASP A 223 15.80 -0.80 19.99
N VAL A 224 15.30 -0.01 19.04
CA VAL A 224 15.00 1.41 19.24
C VAL A 224 13.93 1.69 20.31
N ASP A 225 13.21 0.66 20.79
CA ASP A 225 12.27 0.81 21.91
C ASP A 225 12.97 1.10 23.26
N ASN A 226 14.29 0.93 23.33
CA ASN A 226 15.08 1.26 24.52
C ASN A 226 15.85 2.59 24.39
N PHE A 227 15.72 3.29 23.28
CA PHE A 227 16.34 4.60 23.12
C PHE A 227 15.66 5.63 24.01
N SER A 228 16.45 6.52 24.61
CA SER A 228 15.96 7.82 25.05
C SER A 228 15.53 8.67 23.85
N ASP A 229 14.71 9.70 24.10
CA ASP A 229 14.26 10.62 23.04
C ASP A 229 15.44 11.24 22.28
N ASP A 230 16.52 11.62 22.98
CA ASP A 230 17.73 12.20 22.40
C ASP A 230 18.51 11.19 21.54
N GLU A 231 18.57 9.91 21.96
CA GLU A 231 19.19 8.84 21.16
C GLU A 231 18.39 8.56 19.89
N TYR A 232 17.06 8.51 20.01
CA TYR A 232 16.17 8.34 18.87
C TYR A 232 16.29 9.49 17.88
N GLU A 233 16.31 10.73 18.36
CA GLU A 233 16.48 11.92 17.51
C GLU A 233 17.79 11.84 16.72
N ARG A 234 18.90 11.51 17.38
CA ARG A 234 20.21 11.39 16.73
C ARG A 234 20.25 10.30 15.66
N GLU A 235 19.77 9.10 15.95
CA GLU A 235 19.78 8.01 14.97
C GLU A 235 18.78 8.29 13.83
N PHE A 236 17.63 8.91 14.12
CA PHE A 236 16.68 9.36 13.10
C PHE A 236 17.31 10.37 12.15
N GLN A 237 18.00 11.39 12.66
CA GLN A 237 18.68 12.39 11.84
C GLN A 237 19.75 11.74 10.95
N LYS A 238 20.57 10.85 11.51
CA LYS A 238 21.58 10.09 10.77
C LYS A 238 20.97 9.24 9.65
N TYR A 239 19.87 8.54 9.92
CA TYR A 239 19.13 7.78 8.92
C TYR A 239 18.63 8.69 7.78
N MET A 240 17.98 9.80 8.13
CA MET A 240 17.45 10.74 7.13
C MET A 240 18.55 11.39 6.27
N GLU A 241 19.70 11.73 6.86
CA GLU A 241 20.85 12.23 6.10
C GLU A 241 21.38 11.20 5.09
N GLN A 242 21.40 9.92 5.47
CA GLN A 242 21.80 8.84 4.58
C GLN A 242 20.81 8.67 3.42
N GLU A 243 19.50 8.63 3.72
CA GLU A 243 18.46 8.52 2.70
C GLU A 243 18.50 9.71 1.73
N GLN A 244 18.74 10.93 2.20
CA GLN A 244 18.88 12.12 1.35
C GLN A 244 20.07 12.01 0.40
N LYS A 245 21.21 11.45 0.84
CA LYS A 245 22.36 11.18 -0.04
C LYS A 245 22.00 10.16 -1.13
N HIS A 246 21.29 9.10 -0.76
CA HIS A 246 20.81 8.11 -1.72
C HIS A 246 19.85 8.73 -2.75
N ARG A 247 18.91 9.57 -2.30
CA ARG A 247 18.00 10.30 -3.18
C ARG A 247 18.73 11.21 -4.15
N LEU A 248 19.71 11.99 -3.68
CA LEU A 248 20.48 12.88 -4.55
C LEU A 248 21.13 12.10 -5.71
N ASN A 249 21.73 10.95 -5.40
CA ASN A 249 22.32 10.07 -6.42
C ASN A 249 21.26 9.53 -7.38
N ALA A 250 20.13 9.03 -6.85
CA ALA A 250 19.03 8.51 -7.65
C ALA A 250 18.43 9.58 -8.59
N GLU A 251 18.27 10.81 -8.10
CA GLU A 251 17.76 11.95 -8.89
C GLU A 251 18.77 12.38 -9.98
N GLN A 252 20.08 12.38 -9.68
CA GLN A 252 21.10 12.65 -10.70
C GLN A 252 21.09 11.60 -11.81
N GLU A 253 21.00 10.32 -11.46
CA GLU A 253 20.88 9.24 -12.44
C GLU A 253 19.59 9.36 -13.28
N ALA A 254 18.48 9.73 -12.66
CA ALA A 254 17.21 9.93 -13.35
C ALA A 254 17.30 11.09 -14.35
N ARG A 255 17.89 12.22 -13.95
CA ARG A 255 18.13 13.37 -14.85
C ARG A 255 19.04 13.00 -16.01
N ALA A 256 20.12 12.24 -15.76
CA ALA A 256 21.02 11.76 -16.81
C ALA A 256 20.32 10.85 -17.83
N LYS A 257 19.27 10.13 -17.42
CA LYS A 257 18.41 9.31 -18.28
C LYS A 257 17.26 10.11 -18.93
N GLY A 258 17.23 11.43 -18.74
CA GLY A 258 16.24 12.32 -19.34
C GLY A 258 14.86 12.30 -18.66
N TYR A 259 14.82 12.04 -17.35
CA TYR A 259 13.61 12.19 -16.53
C TYR A 259 13.63 13.52 -15.77
N HIS A 260 12.45 14.09 -15.55
CA HIS A 260 12.23 15.26 -14.72
C HIS A 260 12.00 14.84 -13.26
N ILE A 261 12.43 15.69 -12.33
CA ILE A 261 12.21 15.52 -10.90
C ILE A 261 11.09 16.47 -10.45
N ASP A 262 10.16 15.97 -9.65
CA ASP A 262 9.16 16.79 -8.96
C ASP A 262 9.80 17.49 -7.76
N GLU A 263 10.25 18.71 -7.99
CA GLU A 263 10.83 19.57 -6.95
C GLU A 263 9.77 20.12 -5.98
N ASN A 264 8.47 20.01 -6.31
CA ASN A 264 7.38 20.46 -5.46
C ASN A 264 6.87 19.36 -4.51
N TYR A 265 7.21 18.10 -4.77
CA TYR A 265 6.84 16.98 -3.90
C TYR A 265 7.33 17.19 -2.48
N GLN A 266 6.43 16.99 -1.52
CA GLN A 266 6.70 17.02 -0.09
C GLN A 266 6.66 15.60 0.46
N ASP A 267 7.74 15.18 1.10
CA ASP A 267 7.75 13.96 1.89
C ASP A 267 6.75 14.06 3.06
N PRO A 268 6.24 12.92 3.56
CA PRO A 268 5.59 12.89 4.86
C PRO A 268 6.51 13.49 5.94
N ASP A 269 5.92 14.12 6.96
CA ASP A 269 6.66 14.57 8.13
C ASP A 269 7.08 13.37 8.99
N TYR A 270 8.14 12.70 8.55
CA TYR A 270 8.64 11.46 9.16
C TYR A 270 9.00 11.66 10.63
N TRP A 271 9.44 12.86 11.03
CA TRP A 271 9.80 13.15 12.42
C TRP A 271 8.56 13.30 13.29
N LYS A 272 7.56 14.07 12.84
CA LYS A 272 6.29 14.18 13.55
C LYS A 272 5.63 12.82 13.74
N TYR A 273 5.65 11.97 12.71
CA TYR A 273 4.96 10.68 12.73
C TYR A 273 5.78 9.52 13.27
N SER A 274 7.07 9.71 13.57
CA SER A 274 7.90 8.66 14.18
C SER A 274 7.84 8.63 15.70
N LYS A 275 7.39 9.72 16.33
CA LYS A 275 7.22 9.85 17.79
C LYS A 275 6.11 8.97 18.32
#